data_AF-A0A940ZWF4-F1
#
_entry.id   AF-A0A940ZWF4-F1
#
_cell.length_a   1.000
_cell.length_b   1.000
_cell.length_c   1.000
_cell.angle_alpha   90.00
_cell.angle_beta   90.00
_cell.angle_gamma   90.00
#
_symmetry.space_group_name_H-M   'P 1'
#
loop_
_entity.id
_entity.type
_entity.pdbx_description
1 polymer ?
#
loop_
_entity_poly.entity_id
_entity_poly.type
_entity_poly.pdbx_seq_one_letter_code
_entity_poly.pdbx_strand_id
1 'polypeptide(L)'
;MMRRRRDEGFSLIELMMVIAVIGILVTVLIPQFGDVKSAAKITGVENNVRSVVITISGMSSTEDIDDSLGTTMSSMKNPITNETGVGTSAPSNRTQTKAVYVFYDSSTTWTNNSLYNGAVVVYAHSDFSADVFAIDEQGHSISDLHSKVDR
;
A
#
# COMPACT_ATOMS: atom_id res chain seq x y z
N MET A 1 -2.82 -19.23 -69.02
CA MET A 1 -3.08 -20.40 -68.15
C MET A 1 -2.89 -19.98 -66.69
N MET A 2 -3.97 -19.89 -65.91
CA MET A 2 -3.89 -19.57 -64.47
C MET A 2 -3.69 -20.86 -63.68
N ARG A 3 -2.53 -21.00 -63.03
CA ARG A 3 -2.26 -22.06 -62.05
C ARG A 3 -3.16 -21.84 -60.84
N ARG A 4 -4.15 -22.71 -60.62
CA ARG A 4 -4.88 -22.78 -59.34
C ARG A 4 -3.87 -23.16 -58.25
N ARG A 5 -3.68 -22.26 -57.28
CA ARG A 5 -2.97 -22.58 -56.04
C ARG A 5 -3.86 -23.56 -55.28
N ARG A 6 -3.28 -24.65 -54.77
CA ARG A 6 -4.00 -25.57 -53.89
C ARG A 6 -4.07 -24.87 -52.54
N ASP A 7 -5.28 -24.59 -52.07
CA ASP A 7 -5.49 -24.16 -50.70
C ASP A 7 -5.30 -25.42 -49.83
N GLU A 8 -4.22 -25.44 -49.04
CA GLU A 8 -3.94 -26.49 -48.08
C GLU A 8 -4.88 -26.30 -46.88
N GLY A 9 -5.80 -27.25 -46.68
CA GLY A 9 -6.71 -27.27 -45.54
C GLY A 9 -6.02 -27.75 -44.27
N PHE A 10 -6.40 -27.17 -43.12
CA PHE A 10 -5.86 -27.51 -41.81
C PHE A 10 -6.17 -28.97 -41.43
N SER A 11 -5.19 -29.71 -40.94
CA SER A 11 -5.40 -31.08 -40.49
C SER A 11 -6.02 -31.12 -39.09
N LEU A 12 -6.92 -32.08 -38.85
CA LEU A 12 -7.47 -32.34 -37.50
C LEU A 12 -6.36 -32.56 -36.47
N ILE A 13 -5.27 -33.22 -36.86
CA ILE A 13 -4.13 -33.48 -35.98
C ILE A 13 -3.38 -32.20 -35.61
N GLU A 14 -3.26 -31.24 -36.54
CA GLU A 14 -2.64 -29.95 -36.28
C GLU A 14 -3.46 -29.18 -35.25
N LEU A 15 -4.79 -29.20 -35.37
CA LEU A 15 -5.65 -28.53 -34.42
C LEU A 15 -5.57 -29.16 -33.02
N MET A 16 -5.53 -30.50 -32.95
CA MET A 16 -5.45 -31.21 -31.68
C MET A 16 -4.11 -30.97 -30.95
N MET A 17 -3.00 -30.95 -31.68
CA MET A 17 -1.69 -30.69 -31.07
C MET A 17 -1.58 -29.24 -30.60
N VAL A 18 -2.16 -28.29 -31.33
CA VAL A 18 -2.19 -26.87 -30.94
C VAL A 18 -2.95 -26.66 -29.62
N ILE A 19 -4.15 -27.23 -29.47
CA ILE A 19 -4.90 -27.09 -28.20
C ILE A 19 -4.18 -27.78 -27.04
N ALA A 20 -3.49 -28.90 -27.29
CA ALA A 20 -2.72 -29.60 -26.27
C ALA A 20 -1.54 -28.76 -25.78
N VAL A 21 -0.78 -28.13 -26.69
CA VAL A 21 0.34 -27.26 -26.34
C VAL A 21 -0.14 -25.98 -25.65
N ILE A 22 -1.22 -25.34 -26.15
CA ILE A 22 -1.80 -24.15 -25.51
C ILE A 22 -2.26 -24.46 -24.08
N GLY A 23 -2.86 -25.62 -23.83
CA GLY A 23 -3.28 -26.01 -22.47
C GLY A 23 -2.11 -26.10 -21.47
N ILE A 24 -0.97 -26.66 -21.90
CA ILE A 24 0.24 -26.73 -21.07
C ILE A 24 0.80 -25.32 -20.81
N LEU A 25 0.89 -24.50 -21.86
CA LEU A 25 1.42 -23.13 -21.75
C LEU A 25 0.58 -22.28 -20.80
N VAL A 26 -0.75 -22.32 -20.91
CA VAL A 26 -1.64 -21.52 -20.04
C VAL A 26 -1.45 -21.87 -18.56
N THR A 27 -1.21 -23.15 -18.24
CA THR A 27 -1.04 -23.59 -16.84
C THR A 27 0.23 -23.01 -16.20
N VAL A 28 1.33 -22.93 -16.95
CA VAL A 28 2.61 -22.37 -16.47
C VAL A 28 2.61 -20.84 -16.50
N LEU A 29 1.84 -20.24 -17.41
CA LEU A 29 1.79 -18.80 -17.64
C LEU A 29 0.86 -18.03 -16.69
N ILE A 30 0.16 -18.67 -15.76
CA ILE A 30 -0.62 -17.96 -14.73
C ILE A 30 0.26 -17.81 -13.47
N PRO A 31 1.04 -16.73 -13.33
CA PRO A 31 1.68 -16.42 -12.06
C PRO A 31 0.60 -16.07 -11.04
N GLN A 32 0.80 -16.50 -9.79
CA GLN A 32 -0.07 -16.15 -8.68
C GLN A 32 0.12 -14.67 -8.33
N PHE A 33 -0.65 -13.79 -8.98
CA PHE A 33 -0.60 -12.34 -8.77
C PHE A 33 -1.18 -11.89 -7.41
N GLY A 34 -1.77 -12.78 -6.61
CA GLY A 34 -2.41 -12.46 -5.33
C GLY A 34 -1.41 -12.05 -4.26
N ASP A 35 -0.48 -12.94 -3.94
CA ASP A 35 0.44 -12.78 -2.79
C ASP A 35 1.50 -11.70 -3.04
N VAL A 36 1.90 -11.50 -4.30
CA VAL A 36 2.83 -10.43 -4.67
C VAL A 36 2.23 -9.05 -4.38
N LYS A 37 0.91 -8.90 -4.56
CA LYS A 37 0.23 -7.62 -4.31
C LYS A 37 0.11 -7.31 -2.82
N SER A 38 -0.13 -8.30 -1.96
CA SER A 38 -0.18 -8.08 -0.50
C SER A 38 1.21 -7.76 0.05
N ALA A 39 2.24 -8.49 -0.37
CA ALA A 39 3.63 -8.20 0.02
C ALA A 39 4.07 -6.79 -0.40
N ALA A 40 3.81 -6.39 -1.65
CA ALA A 40 4.16 -5.06 -2.14
C ALA A 40 3.45 -3.93 -1.36
N LYS A 41 2.23 -4.16 -0.90
CA LYS A 41 1.50 -3.18 -0.07
C LYS A 41 2.12 -3.04 1.32
N ILE A 42 2.49 -4.15 1.97
CA ILE A 42 3.17 -4.13 3.27
C ILE A 42 4.50 -3.37 3.14
N THR A 43 5.31 -3.69 2.14
CA THR A 43 6.56 -2.96 1.85
C THR A 43 6.30 -1.47 1.57
N GLY A 44 5.18 -1.13 0.95
CA GLY A 44 4.76 0.26 0.77
C GLY A 44 4.50 0.97 2.10
N VAL A 45 3.82 0.31 3.05
CA VAL A 45 3.54 0.88 4.37
C VAL A 45 4.85 1.03 5.16
N GLU A 46 5.74 0.04 5.12
CA GLU A 46 7.06 0.10 5.74
C GLU A 46 7.89 1.29 5.25
N ASN A 47 7.87 1.56 3.94
CA ASN A 47 8.55 2.73 3.36
C ASN A 47 7.94 4.04 3.86
N ASN A 48 6.60 4.12 3.92
CA ASN A 48 5.91 5.30 4.47
C ASN A 48 6.29 5.53 5.93
N VAL A 49 6.32 4.49 6.77
CA VAL A 49 6.76 4.58 8.18
C VAL A 49 8.17 5.12 8.27
N ARG A 50 9.10 4.57 7.49
CA ARG A 50 10.50 5.05 7.48
C ARG A 50 10.59 6.52 7.08
N SER A 51 9.85 6.93 6.05
CA SER A 51 9.80 8.34 5.65
C SER A 51 9.22 9.23 6.76
N VAL A 52 8.17 8.80 7.45
CA VAL A 52 7.55 9.54 8.56
C VAL A 52 8.55 9.68 9.70
N VAL A 53 9.19 8.58 10.12
CA VAL A 53 10.19 8.58 11.18
C VAL A 53 11.34 9.52 10.87
N ILE A 54 11.89 9.49 9.65
CA ILE A 54 13.01 10.38 9.25
C ILE A 54 12.58 11.85 9.28
N THR A 55 11.40 12.18 8.73
CA THR A 55 10.88 13.55 8.75
C THR A 55 10.64 14.03 10.17
N ILE A 56 10.07 13.18 11.03
CA ILE A 56 9.92 13.48 12.44
C ILE A 56 11.30 13.67 13.06
N SER A 57 12.25 12.73 13.00
CA SER A 57 13.56 12.93 13.61
C SER A 57 14.34 14.18 13.12
N GLY A 58 14.08 14.66 11.90
CA GLY A 58 14.83 15.77 11.29
C GLY A 58 14.27 17.19 11.52
N MET A 59 13.00 17.34 11.92
CA MET A 59 12.40 18.69 12.09
C MET A 59 12.82 19.38 13.43
N SER A 60 12.45 20.63 13.65
CA SER A 60 12.78 21.34 14.91
C SER A 60 11.76 21.04 16.02
N SER A 61 12.14 21.10 17.30
CA SER A 61 11.21 20.92 18.43
C SER A 61 10.13 22.01 18.50
N THR A 62 10.28 23.10 17.76
CA THR A 62 9.31 24.20 17.71
C THR A 62 8.23 24.03 16.64
N GLU A 63 8.36 23.06 15.75
CA GLU A 63 7.45 22.86 14.62
C GLU A 63 6.33 21.87 14.97
N ASP A 64 5.11 22.21 14.56
CA ASP A 64 3.96 21.32 14.72
C ASP A 64 4.07 20.12 13.77
N ILE A 65 3.99 18.91 14.32
CA ILE A 65 4.17 17.66 13.56
C ILE A 65 3.13 17.54 12.44
N ASP A 66 1.87 17.90 12.71
CA ASP A 66 0.80 17.84 11.70
C ASP A 66 1.06 18.78 10.51
N ASP A 67 1.50 20.01 10.76
CA ASP A 67 1.78 20.98 9.69
C ASP A 67 3.00 20.55 8.86
N SER A 68 4.06 20.09 9.53
CA SER A 68 5.28 19.59 8.89
C SER A 68 4.99 18.35 8.03
N LEU A 69 4.27 17.36 8.56
CA LEU A 69 3.91 16.17 7.78
C LEU A 69 2.88 16.51 6.69
N GLY A 70 1.90 17.37 6.97
CA GLY A 70 0.89 17.81 6.01
C GLY A 70 1.50 18.46 4.76
N THR A 71 2.53 19.29 4.95
CA THR A 71 3.26 19.93 3.86
C THR A 71 4.21 18.97 3.14
N THR A 72 5.08 18.28 3.88
CA THR A 72 6.13 17.42 3.30
C THR A 72 5.59 16.11 2.70
N MET A 73 4.44 15.62 3.18
CA MET A 73 3.85 14.35 2.78
C MET A 73 2.49 14.48 2.08
N SER A 74 2.13 15.67 1.61
CA SER A 74 0.89 15.93 0.85
C SER A 74 0.68 14.97 -0.34
N SER A 75 1.78 14.52 -0.96
CA SER A 75 1.79 13.59 -2.10
C SER A 75 2.12 12.15 -1.73
N MET A 76 2.38 11.85 -0.46
CA MET A 76 2.60 10.48 0.00
C MET A 76 1.32 9.69 -0.19
N LYS A 77 1.44 8.46 -0.70
CA LYS A 77 0.33 7.62 -1.13
C LYS A 77 0.14 6.43 -0.19
N ASN A 78 -1.12 6.14 0.13
CA ASN A 78 -1.50 4.90 0.79
C ASN A 78 -1.35 3.72 -0.21
N PRO A 79 -0.58 2.67 0.13
CA PRO A 79 -0.35 1.53 -0.76
C PRO A 79 -1.61 0.72 -1.09
N ILE A 80 -2.64 0.80 -0.24
CA ILE A 80 -3.89 0.05 -0.35
C ILE A 80 -4.97 0.83 -1.07
N THR A 81 -5.23 2.07 -0.66
CA THR A 81 -6.35 2.88 -1.17
C THR A 81 -5.97 3.78 -2.34
N ASN A 82 -4.68 4.04 -2.54
CA ASN A 82 -4.14 5.04 -3.48
C ASN A 82 -4.43 6.50 -3.13
N GLU A 83 -5.11 6.78 -2.02
CA GLU A 83 -5.32 8.13 -1.53
C GLU A 83 -4.01 8.74 -1.02
N THR A 84 -3.92 10.07 -1.06
CA THR A 84 -2.71 10.78 -0.67
C THR A 84 -2.90 11.72 0.51
N GLY A 85 -1.78 12.07 1.12
CA GLY A 85 -1.66 13.13 2.09
C GLY A 85 -1.77 12.66 3.53
N VAL A 86 -1.96 13.65 4.41
CA VAL A 86 -2.05 13.50 5.86
C VAL A 86 -3.45 13.90 6.31
N GLY A 87 -4.01 13.20 7.29
CA GLY A 87 -5.29 13.52 7.92
C GLY A 87 -5.17 13.65 9.43
N THR A 88 -6.05 14.43 10.02
CA THR A 88 -6.13 14.60 11.50
C THR A 88 -7.41 14.03 12.09
N SER A 89 -8.28 13.46 11.25
CA SER A 89 -9.55 12.87 11.63
C SER A 89 -9.75 11.53 10.95
N ALA A 90 -10.58 10.67 11.55
CA ALA A 90 -10.88 9.37 10.97
C ALA A 90 -11.44 9.50 9.54
N PRO A 91 -11.03 8.64 8.60
CA PRO A 91 -11.61 8.65 7.26
C PRO A 91 -13.07 8.20 7.30
N SER A 92 -13.89 8.76 6.43
CA SER A 92 -15.32 8.42 6.30
C SER A 92 -15.56 6.99 5.81
N ASN A 93 -14.58 6.40 5.11
CA ASN A 93 -14.62 5.06 4.52
C ASN A 93 -13.18 4.55 4.33
N ARG A 94 -13.00 3.23 4.42
CA ARG A 94 -11.79 2.45 4.10
C ARG A 94 -11.17 2.69 2.72
N THR A 95 -11.92 3.23 1.76
CA THR A 95 -11.38 3.57 0.44
C THR A 95 -10.81 4.99 0.38
N GLN A 96 -11.10 5.82 1.39
CA GLN A 96 -10.68 7.22 1.48
C GLN A 96 -9.53 7.41 2.48
N THR A 97 -8.91 6.31 2.91
CA THR A 97 -7.84 6.29 3.90
C THR A 97 -6.58 6.90 3.33
N LYS A 98 -6.14 8.02 3.91
CA LYS A 98 -4.90 8.71 3.55
C LYS A 98 -3.65 7.93 3.93
N ALA A 99 -2.48 8.44 3.54
CA ALA A 99 -1.22 7.77 3.82
C ALA A 99 -0.81 7.86 5.28
N VAL A 100 -1.03 9.04 5.90
CA VAL A 100 -0.62 9.31 7.28
C VAL A 100 -1.78 9.93 8.06
N TYR A 101 -1.90 9.59 9.35
CA TYR A 101 -2.80 10.24 10.28
C TYR A 101 -2.04 10.73 11.51
N VAL A 102 -2.27 11.97 11.92
CA VAL A 102 -1.62 12.58 13.10
C VAL A 102 -2.68 12.86 14.15
N PHE A 103 -2.41 12.43 15.38
CA PHE A 103 -3.28 12.63 16.54
C PHE A 103 -2.47 13.18 17.72
N TYR A 104 -3.12 14.04 18.51
CA TYR A 104 -2.55 14.65 19.72
C TYR A 104 -3.19 14.11 21.01
N ASP A 105 -4.20 13.24 20.89
CA ASP A 105 -4.93 12.68 22.02
C ASP A 105 -5.09 11.16 21.86
N SER A 106 -4.68 10.43 22.91
CA SER A 106 -4.85 8.99 23.08
C SER A 106 -6.31 8.51 23.10
N SER A 107 -7.30 9.40 23.26
CA SER A 107 -8.72 9.04 23.24
C SER A 107 -9.22 8.57 21.86
N THR A 108 -8.49 8.88 20.79
CA THR A 108 -8.86 8.47 19.43
C THR A 108 -8.57 6.99 19.20
N THR A 109 -9.61 6.18 19.04
CA THR A 109 -9.47 4.73 18.80
C THR A 109 -9.26 4.43 17.30
N TRP A 110 -8.01 4.29 16.87
CA TRP A 110 -7.64 3.78 15.54
C TRP A 110 -7.25 2.31 15.56
N THR A 111 -6.85 1.77 16.71
CA THR A 111 -6.44 0.38 16.86
C THR A 111 -7.62 -0.55 16.57
N ASN A 112 -7.38 -1.59 15.77
CA ASN A 112 -8.42 -2.53 15.34
C ASN A 112 -9.57 -1.85 14.56
N ASN A 113 -9.28 -0.70 13.93
CA ASN A 113 -10.24 0.02 13.13
C ASN A 113 -9.87 -0.08 11.66
N SER A 114 -10.70 -0.80 10.94
CA SER A 114 -10.48 -1.12 9.54
C SER A 114 -10.51 0.09 8.60
N LEU A 115 -10.99 1.24 9.09
CA LEU A 115 -10.93 2.54 8.41
C LEU A 115 -9.49 3.03 8.20
N TYR A 116 -8.50 2.57 8.97
CA TYR A 116 -7.10 3.01 8.84
C TYR A 116 -6.23 2.06 8.02
N ASN A 117 -6.83 1.22 7.19
CA ASN A 117 -6.14 0.22 6.37
C ASN A 117 -4.94 0.81 5.59
N GLY A 118 -3.74 0.28 5.85
CA GLY A 118 -2.52 0.67 5.14
C GLY A 118 -2.02 2.08 5.42
N ALA A 119 -2.52 2.73 6.46
CA ALA A 119 -2.06 4.04 6.89
C ALA A 119 -0.88 3.92 7.86
N VAL A 120 -0.17 5.04 8.03
CA VAL A 120 0.75 5.26 9.14
C VAL A 120 0.04 6.18 10.14
N VAL A 121 -0.04 5.76 11.40
CA VAL A 121 -0.63 6.58 12.47
C VAL A 121 0.48 7.14 13.34
N VAL A 122 0.43 8.44 13.59
CA VAL A 122 1.40 9.17 14.41
C VAL A 122 0.66 9.75 15.61
N TYR A 123 1.11 9.41 16.81
CA TYR A 123 0.75 10.13 18.02
C TYR A 123 1.84 11.12 18.36
N ALA A 124 1.52 12.41 18.31
CA ALA A 124 2.39 13.47 18.79
C ALA A 124 2.10 13.74 20.27
N HIS A 125 3.15 13.80 21.08
CA HIS A 125 3.07 14.07 22.52
C HIS A 125 3.55 15.50 22.85
N SER A 126 3.16 15.99 24.03
CA SER A 126 3.54 17.33 24.51
C SER A 126 5.02 17.48 24.84
N ASP A 127 5.75 16.37 24.99
CA ASP A 127 7.20 16.33 25.26
C ASP A 127 8.04 16.31 23.97
N PHE A 128 7.42 16.63 22.84
CA PHE A 128 8.02 16.56 21.50
C PHE A 128 8.39 15.15 21.06
N SER A 129 7.94 14.10 21.76
CA SER A 129 8.05 12.74 21.25
C SER A 129 6.88 12.40 20.31
N ALA A 130 7.09 11.41 19.45
CA ALA A 130 6.03 10.86 18.63
C ALA A 130 6.12 9.34 18.52
N ASP A 131 4.98 8.66 18.67
CA ASP A 131 4.86 7.23 18.42
C ASP A 131 4.28 7.01 17.02
N VAL A 132 4.97 6.21 16.21
CA VAL A 132 4.62 5.93 14.82
C VAL A 132 4.23 4.46 14.68
N PHE A 133 3.02 4.21 14.18
CA PHE A 133 2.44 2.88 14.02
C PHE A 133 2.12 2.59 12.55
N ALA A 134 2.48 1.41 12.08
CA ALA A 134 2.03 0.87 10.80
C ALA A 134 0.69 0.16 10.96
N ILE A 135 -0.23 0.34 10.01
CA ILE A 135 -1.52 -0.35 9.97
C ILE A 135 -1.57 -1.34 8.80
N ASP A 136 -1.99 -2.57 9.08
CA ASP A 136 -2.19 -3.61 8.06
C ASP A 136 -3.42 -3.32 7.18
N GLU A 137 -3.75 -4.22 6.24
CA GLU A 137 -4.93 -4.05 5.39
C GLU A 137 -6.26 -4.18 6.17
N GLN A 138 -6.24 -4.82 7.32
CA GLN A 138 -7.38 -5.15 8.16
C GLN A 138 -7.69 -4.06 9.20
N GLY A 139 -6.74 -3.15 9.46
CA GLY A 139 -6.85 -2.11 10.48
C GLY A 139 -6.15 -2.43 11.80
N HIS A 140 -5.34 -3.49 11.85
CA HIS A 140 -4.53 -3.81 13.03
C HIS A 140 -3.18 -3.11 12.96
N SER A 141 -2.65 -2.77 14.13
CA SER A 141 -1.27 -2.31 14.24
C SER A 141 -0.31 -3.45 13.99
N ILE A 142 0.71 -3.22 13.17
CA ILE A 142 1.81 -4.16 12.99
C ILE A 142 2.83 -3.91 14.11
N SER A 143 2.86 -4.78 15.11
CA SER A 143 3.68 -4.64 16.31
C SER A 143 5.17 -4.42 16.01
N ASP A 144 5.67 -5.07 14.96
CA ASP A 144 7.08 -5.07 14.59
C ASP A 144 7.52 -3.76 13.90
N LEU A 145 6.56 -2.93 13.50
CA LEU A 145 6.77 -1.65 12.81
C LEU A 145 6.33 -0.44 13.66
N HIS A 146 6.38 -0.58 14.99
CA HIS A 146 6.23 0.53 15.91
C HIS A 146 7.57 1.21 16.15
N SER A 147 7.64 2.53 15.91
CA SER A 147 8.81 3.35 16.21
C SER A 147 8.41 4.50 17.13
N LYS A 148 9.08 4.62 18.28
CA LYS A 148 9.08 5.85 19.08
C LYS A 148 10.19 6.77 18.58
N VAL A 149 9.86 8.03 18.37
CA VAL A 149 10.79 9.06 17.93
C VAL A 149 10.83 10.14 19.00
N ASP A 150 11.98 10.30 19.65
CA ASP A 150 12.25 11.43 20.52
C ASP A 150 13.04 12.49 19.71
N ARG A 151 12.76 13.76 19.97
CA ARG A 151 13.34 14.91 19.26
C ARG A 151 14.16 15.78 20.20
#